data_AF-A0A8S3YBF0-F1
#
_entry.id   AF-A0A8S3YBF0-F1
#
_cell.length_a   1.000
_cell.length_b   1.000
_cell.length_c   1.000
_cell.angle_alpha   90.00
_cell.angle_beta   90.00
_cell.angle_gamma   90.00
#
_symmetry.space_group_name_H-M   'P 1'
#
loop_
_entity.id
_entity.type
_entity.pdbx_description
1 polymer ?
#
loop_
_entity_poly.entity_id
_entity_poly.type
_entity_poly.pdbx_seq_one_letter_code
_entity_poly.pdbx_strand_id
1 'polypeptide(L)'
;MMNSLQNTAKYLRLINVKTALNTLKECKTNPFKVSKQQKIDISKCKTITFCPRSIGLEIRDKPTDSRVRQDPLTYIPIVNPRSILPVIDTNWRKDEIGLPAIRQEEKQAIRLIVIRRRKMKKHQRRKLWKRMRHRWARIKKRRRQIKEKIFQNELLAMIKAANEFSAEKYVASKIEKANYTPLPTRWRHKRLPEFIIRQLLGLDKKINYKHTDVYKA
;
A
#
# COMPACT_ATOMS: atom_id res chain seq x y z
N MET A 1 26.97 -58.86 1.55
CA MET A 1 25.62 -58.87 0.93
C MET A 1 24.98 -57.50 1.15
N MET A 2 24.95 -56.63 0.14
CA MET A 2 24.34 -55.30 0.24
C MET A 2 23.51 -55.03 -1.02
N ASN A 3 22.19 -55.22 -0.92
CA ASN A 3 21.22 -54.80 -1.93
C ASN A 3 19.88 -54.51 -1.24
N SER A 4 19.59 -53.26 -0.87
CA SER A 4 18.22 -52.90 -0.43
C SER A 4 17.76 -51.48 -0.77
N LEU A 5 18.56 -50.66 -1.47
CA LEU A 5 18.18 -49.27 -1.76
C LEU A 5 17.37 -49.06 -3.06
N GLN A 6 17.12 -50.11 -3.85
CA GLN A 6 16.45 -49.97 -5.16
C GLN A 6 14.91 -50.07 -5.09
N ASN A 7 14.31 -50.45 -3.95
CA ASN A 7 12.87 -50.72 -3.88
C ASN A 7 11.99 -49.55 -3.38
N THR A 8 12.55 -48.43 -2.95
CA THR A 8 11.75 -47.30 -2.42
C THR A 8 11.19 -46.36 -3.49
N ALA A 9 11.70 -46.43 -4.72
CA ALA A 9 11.28 -45.53 -5.80
C ALA A 9 9.95 -45.91 -6.49
N LYS A 10 9.38 -47.10 -6.21
CA LYS A 10 8.14 -47.57 -6.86
C LYS A 10 6.85 -46.99 -6.27
N TYR A 11 6.90 -46.34 -5.11
CA TYR A 11 5.69 -45.85 -4.42
C TYR A 11 5.37 -44.37 -4.67
N LEU A 12 6.22 -43.63 -5.38
CA LEU A 12 5.88 -42.27 -5.84
C LEU A 12 5.08 -42.36 -7.14
N ARG A 13 3.86 -42.93 -7.04
CA ARG A 13 2.84 -42.82 -8.08
C ARG A 13 2.61 -41.33 -8.34
N LEU A 14 2.98 -40.93 -9.56
CA LEU A 14 2.78 -39.61 -10.14
C LEU A 14 1.32 -39.17 -9.93
N ILE A 15 1.11 -38.19 -9.05
CA ILE A 15 -0.15 -37.46 -9.02
C ILE A 15 -0.25 -36.72 -10.34
N ASN A 16 -1.23 -37.10 -11.18
CA ASN A 16 -1.49 -36.42 -12.44
C ASN A 16 -2.03 -35.01 -12.12
N VAL A 17 -1.12 -34.02 -12.09
CA VAL A 17 -1.45 -32.62 -11.76
C VAL A 17 -2.52 -32.05 -12.71
N LYS A 18 -2.64 -32.62 -13.92
CA LYS A 18 -3.61 -32.20 -14.93
C LYS A 18 -5.05 -32.52 -14.54
N THR A 19 -5.30 -33.62 -13.81
CA THR A 19 -6.64 -33.93 -13.29
C THR A 19 -6.96 -33.16 -12.01
N ALA A 20 -5.95 -32.88 -11.16
CA ALA A 20 -6.14 -32.12 -9.92
C ALA A 20 -6.51 -30.64 -10.12
N LEU A 21 -6.15 -30.03 -11.26
CA LEU A 21 -6.51 -28.64 -11.57
C LEU A 21 -7.93 -28.50 -12.15
N ASN A 22 -8.52 -29.57 -12.67
CA ASN A 22 -9.86 -29.53 -13.27
C ASN A 22 -11.00 -29.63 -12.23
N THR A 23 -10.71 -30.05 -10.99
CA THR A 23 -11.70 -30.13 -9.90
C THR A 23 -11.92 -28.81 -9.17
N LEU A 24 -11.05 -27.81 -9.38
CA LEU A 24 -11.26 -26.46 -8.89
C LEU A 24 -12.22 -25.72 -9.84
N LYS A 25 -13.52 -26.01 -9.73
CA LYS A 25 -14.56 -25.15 -10.31
C LYS A 25 -14.34 -23.73 -9.78
N GLU A 26 -13.99 -22.81 -10.68
CA GLU A 26 -13.84 -21.40 -10.35
C GLU A 26 -15.14 -20.88 -9.72
N CYS A 27 -15.13 -20.63 -8.42
CA CYS A 27 -16.18 -19.85 -7.76
C CYS A 27 -16.11 -18.43 -8.31
N LYS A 28 -16.83 -18.16 -9.41
CA LYS A 28 -17.02 -16.81 -9.91
C LYS A 28 -17.73 -16.02 -8.83
N THR A 29 -17.05 -15.01 -8.28
CA THR A 29 -17.67 -14.04 -7.39
C THR A 29 -18.69 -13.25 -8.21
N ASN A 30 -19.98 -13.44 -7.93
CA ASN A 30 -21.03 -12.62 -8.50
C ASN A 30 -20.73 -11.15 -8.16
N PRO A 31 -20.58 -10.25 -9.14
CA PRO A 31 -20.47 -8.83 -8.83
C PRO A 31 -21.81 -8.40 -8.22
N PHE A 32 -21.74 -7.91 -6.98
CA PHE A 32 -22.87 -7.36 -6.25
C PHE A 32 -23.53 -6.28 -7.12
N LYS A 33 -24.74 -6.53 -7.63
CA LYS A 33 -25.54 -5.51 -8.31
C LYS A 33 -26.01 -4.54 -7.24
N VAL A 34 -25.30 -3.43 -7.07
CA VAL A 34 -25.78 -2.29 -6.28
C VAL A 34 -27.03 -1.76 -6.99
N SER A 35 -28.19 -1.98 -6.37
CA SER A 35 -29.44 -1.40 -6.80
C SER A 35 -29.33 0.12 -6.75
N LYS A 36 -29.68 0.80 -7.86
CA LYS A 36 -29.82 2.25 -7.88
C LYS A 36 -30.96 2.61 -6.94
N GLN A 37 -30.64 3.09 -5.74
CA GLN A 37 -31.64 3.70 -4.87
C GLN A 37 -32.16 4.97 -5.53
N GLN A 38 -33.48 5.06 -5.56
CA GLN A 38 -34.25 6.14 -6.14
C GLN A 38 -33.88 7.46 -5.44
N LYS A 39 -33.70 8.52 -6.22
CA LYS A 39 -33.44 9.87 -5.72
C LYS A 39 -34.68 10.34 -4.96
N ILE A 40 -34.56 10.43 -3.64
CA ILE A 40 -35.47 11.22 -2.83
C ILE A 40 -34.81 12.60 -2.71
N ASP A 41 -35.44 13.58 -3.36
CA ASP A 41 -35.01 14.97 -3.37
C ASP A 41 -35.19 15.57 -1.97
N ILE A 42 -34.07 15.75 -1.27
CA ILE A 42 -34.04 16.49 0.00
C ILE A 42 -33.04 17.63 -0.18
N SER A 43 -33.62 18.84 -0.26
CA SER A 43 -33.09 20.16 0.06
C SER A 43 -31.57 20.38 0.04
N LYS A 44 -31.15 21.38 -0.74
CA LYS A 44 -29.83 22.04 -0.85
C LYS A 44 -29.02 22.14 0.46
N CYS A 45 -28.49 21.03 0.98
CA CYS A 45 -27.45 21.02 1.99
C CYS A 45 -26.26 20.21 1.47
N LYS A 46 -25.06 20.76 1.69
CA LYS A 46 -23.78 20.17 1.30
C LYS A 46 -23.61 18.87 2.09
N THR A 47 -23.74 17.71 1.45
CA THR A 47 -23.55 16.42 2.11
C THR A 47 -22.08 16.23 2.47
N ILE A 48 -21.76 16.34 3.77
CA ILE A 48 -20.46 15.97 4.30
C ILE A 48 -20.51 14.48 4.62
N THR A 49 -19.81 13.66 3.83
CA THR A 49 -19.66 12.23 4.12
C THR A 49 -18.37 12.00 4.91
N PHE A 50 -18.51 11.50 6.14
CA PHE A 50 -17.37 11.14 7.00
C PHE A 50 -17.03 9.65 6.85
N CYS A 51 -15.77 9.36 6.50
CA CYS A 51 -15.19 8.02 6.56
C CYS A 51 -13.96 8.04 7.48
N PRO A 52 -13.65 6.94 8.21
CA PRO A 52 -12.66 6.93 9.29
C PRO A 52 -11.20 7.14 8.85
N ARG A 53 -10.91 7.30 7.54
CA ARG A 53 -9.55 7.54 7.02
C ARG A 53 -9.40 8.74 6.08
N SER A 54 -10.46 9.48 5.79
CA SER A 54 -10.36 10.74 5.04
C SER A 54 -11.64 11.58 5.18
N ILE A 55 -11.46 12.89 5.28
CA ILE A 55 -12.53 13.87 5.03
C ILE A 55 -12.52 14.14 3.53
N GLY A 56 -13.53 13.65 2.82
CA GLY A 56 -13.73 13.94 1.41
C GLY A 56 -14.42 15.28 1.23
N LEU A 57 -13.67 16.35 0.97
CA LEU A 57 -14.22 17.62 0.48
C LEU A 57 -14.32 17.52 -1.05
N GLU A 58 -15.48 17.10 -1.57
CA GLU A 58 -15.73 17.21 -3.01
C GLU A 58 -16.14 18.65 -3.35
N ILE A 59 -15.15 19.46 -3.74
CA ILE A 59 -15.41 20.72 -4.45
C ILE A 59 -15.97 20.32 -5.82
N ARG A 60 -17.29 20.37 -5.96
CA ARG A 60 -17.91 20.29 -7.29
C ARG A 60 -17.65 21.60 -8.02
N ASP A 61 -16.47 21.70 -8.63
CA ASP A 61 -16.26 22.64 -9.72
C ASP A 61 -17.24 22.21 -10.83
N LYS A 62 -18.28 23.02 -11.04
CA LYS A 62 -19.15 22.84 -12.21
C LYS A 62 -18.22 22.91 -13.43
N PRO A 63 -18.18 21.90 -14.32
CA PRO A 63 -17.46 22.06 -15.57
C PRO A 63 -18.15 23.19 -16.35
N THR A 64 -17.43 24.30 -16.55
CA THR A 64 -17.78 25.31 -17.53
C THR A 64 -17.69 24.69 -18.92
N ASP A 65 -18.82 24.72 -19.61
CA ASP A 65 -19.05 24.44 -21.03
C ASP A 65 -18.68 23.04 -21.53
N SER A 66 -19.71 22.19 -21.60
CA SER A 66 -19.74 21.10 -22.56
C SER A 66 -19.55 21.68 -23.96
N ARG A 67 -18.40 21.41 -24.59
CA ARG A 67 -18.25 21.52 -26.04
C ARG A 67 -19.32 20.63 -26.67
N VAL A 68 -20.44 21.23 -27.07
CA VAL A 68 -21.42 20.57 -27.91
C VAL A 68 -20.65 20.11 -29.15
N ARG A 69 -20.60 18.80 -29.39
CA ARG A 69 -20.16 18.29 -30.69
C ARG A 69 -21.25 18.71 -31.68
N GLN A 70 -21.05 19.84 -32.36
CA GLN A 70 -21.87 20.19 -33.51
C GLN A 70 -21.36 19.38 -34.71
N ASP A 71 -22.29 18.74 -35.40
CA ASP A 71 -22.03 18.09 -36.68
C ASP A 71 -21.56 19.14 -37.71
N PRO A 72 -20.75 18.77 -38.72
CA PRO A 72 -20.29 19.73 -39.73
C PRO A 72 -21.49 20.34 -40.46
N LEU A 73 -21.45 21.67 -40.65
CA LEU A 73 -22.48 22.41 -41.39
C LEU A 73 -22.72 21.77 -42.76
N THR A 74 -23.98 21.49 -43.08
CA THR A 74 -24.39 20.97 -44.38
C THR A 74 -24.05 21.97 -45.49
N TYR A 75 -23.49 21.44 -46.58
CA TYR A 75 -23.12 22.23 -47.74
C TYR A 75 -24.34 22.95 -48.33
N ILE A 76 -24.27 24.28 -48.42
CA ILE A 76 -25.25 25.10 -49.14
C ILE A 76 -24.64 25.39 -50.52
N PRO A 77 -25.27 24.98 -51.62
CA PRO A 77 -24.74 25.23 -52.96
C PRO A 77 -24.71 26.73 -53.26
N ILE A 78 -23.61 27.18 -53.85
CA ILE A 78 -23.44 28.56 -54.31
C ILE A 78 -24.36 28.76 -55.51
N VAL A 79 -25.45 29.50 -55.31
CA VAL A 79 -26.32 29.94 -56.41
C VAL A 79 -25.52 30.92 -57.28
N ASN A 80 -25.54 30.68 -58.58
CA ASN A 80 -24.78 31.41 -59.60
C ASN A 80 -25.00 32.94 -59.51
N PRO A 81 -23.95 33.77 -59.29
CA PRO A 81 -24.07 35.21 -59.05
C PRO A 81 -24.24 36.00 -60.36
N ARG A 82 -25.21 35.61 -61.20
CA ARG A 82 -25.57 36.37 -62.42
C ARG A 82 -26.83 37.21 -62.18
N SER A 83 -26.72 38.15 -61.26
CA SER A 83 -27.47 39.42 -61.28
C SER A 83 -26.76 40.40 -60.34
N ILE A 84 -25.75 41.08 -60.88
CA ILE A 84 -25.08 42.19 -60.20
C ILE A 84 -26.03 43.38 -60.30
N LEU A 85 -26.84 43.60 -59.26
CA LEU A 85 -27.27 44.93 -58.86
C LEU A 85 -26.55 45.24 -57.55
N PRO A 86 -25.85 46.38 -57.42
CA PRO A 86 -25.23 46.73 -56.16
C PRO A 86 -26.34 47.18 -55.20
N VAL A 87 -26.82 46.28 -54.34
CA VAL A 87 -27.45 46.72 -53.10
C VAL A 87 -26.32 47.34 -52.28
N ILE A 88 -26.35 48.66 -52.15
CA ILE A 88 -25.48 49.40 -51.25
C ILE A 88 -25.97 49.07 -49.83
N ASP A 89 -25.56 47.91 -49.34
CA ASP A 89 -25.76 47.55 -47.94
C ASP A 89 -24.76 48.36 -47.11
N THR A 90 -25.26 49.42 -46.50
CA THR A 90 -24.54 50.31 -45.57
C THR A 90 -24.06 49.61 -44.27
N ASN A 91 -24.09 48.28 -44.21
CA ASN A 91 -23.75 47.46 -43.04
C ASN A 91 -22.56 46.50 -43.29
N TRP A 92 -21.69 46.76 -44.27
CA TRP A 92 -20.57 45.87 -44.60
C TRP A 92 -19.42 45.81 -43.57
N ARG A 93 -19.59 46.25 -42.32
CA ARG A 93 -18.55 46.06 -41.28
C ARG A 93 -19.13 45.76 -39.91
N LYS A 94 -19.53 44.52 -39.68
CA LYS A 94 -19.64 43.96 -38.32
C LYS A 94 -18.92 42.63 -38.11
N ASP A 95 -18.52 41.97 -39.20
CA ASP A 95 -17.80 40.70 -39.13
C ASP A 95 -16.37 40.87 -39.63
N GLU A 96 -15.57 41.70 -38.94
CA GLU A 96 -14.12 41.54 -39.01
C GLU A 96 -13.81 40.19 -38.36
N ILE A 97 -13.56 39.16 -39.17
CA ILE A 97 -13.05 37.86 -38.73
C ILE A 97 -11.64 38.13 -38.20
N GLY A 98 -11.54 38.56 -36.94
CA GLY A 98 -10.28 38.60 -36.24
C GLY A 98 -9.63 37.23 -36.30
N LEU A 99 -8.33 37.20 -36.56
CA LEU A 99 -7.53 35.97 -36.41
C LEU A 99 -7.92 35.32 -35.07
N PRO A 100 -8.25 34.01 -35.05
CA PRO A 100 -8.61 33.36 -33.80
C PRO A 100 -7.47 33.61 -32.81
N ALA A 101 -7.80 34.18 -31.65
CA ALA A 101 -6.83 34.48 -30.61
C ALA A 101 -5.89 33.28 -30.46
N ILE A 102 -4.57 33.51 -30.51
CA ILE A 102 -3.55 32.47 -30.34
C ILE A 102 -3.89 31.76 -29.03
N ARG A 103 -4.62 30.65 -29.12
CA ARG A 103 -4.95 29.83 -27.97
C ARG A 103 -3.59 29.33 -27.53
N GLN A 104 -3.12 29.83 -26.39
CA GLN A 104 -1.90 29.33 -25.78
C GLN A 104 -2.08 27.83 -25.66
N GLU A 105 -1.45 27.05 -26.53
CA GLU A 105 -1.48 25.60 -26.47
C GLU A 105 -0.88 25.23 -25.11
N GLU A 106 -1.76 24.88 -24.16
CA GLU A 106 -1.38 24.69 -22.77
C GLU A 106 -0.34 23.59 -22.66
N LYS A 107 0.95 23.95 -22.60
CA LYS A 107 2.12 23.21 -22.07
C LYS A 107 1.99 21.67 -22.00
N GLN A 108 1.44 21.01 -23.02
CA GLN A 108 1.21 19.56 -23.05
C GLN A 108 2.56 18.83 -23.04
N ALA A 109 3.60 19.52 -23.51
CA ALA A 109 5.00 19.13 -23.43
C ALA A 109 5.45 18.76 -22.00
N ILE A 110 5.00 19.45 -20.95
CA ILE A 110 5.40 19.15 -19.57
C ILE A 110 4.89 17.76 -19.16
N ARG A 111 3.62 17.44 -19.48
CA ARG A 111 3.04 16.11 -19.22
C ARG A 111 3.78 15.03 -20.01
N LEU A 112 4.12 15.30 -21.27
CA LEU A 112 4.90 14.38 -22.10
C LEU A 112 6.31 14.12 -21.55
N ILE A 113 7.00 15.13 -21.01
CA ILE A 113 8.30 14.97 -20.35
C ILE A 113 8.17 14.04 -19.13
N VAL A 114 7.17 14.25 -18.29
CA VAL A 114 6.91 13.39 -17.12
C VAL A 114 6.62 11.94 -17.55
N ILE A 115 5.79 11.75 -18.56
CA ILE A 115 5.45 10.44 -19.11
C ILE A 115 6.71 9.76 -19.68
N ARG A 116 7.53 10.47 -20.45
CA ARG A 116 8.79 9.94 -21.02
C ARG A 116 9.79 9.55 -19.94
N ARG A 117 9.93 10.35 -18.87
CA ARG A 117 10.77 10.01 -17.71
C ARG A 117 10.27 8.74 -17.01
N ARG A 118 8.97 8.63 -16.76
CA ARG A 118 8.35 7.41 -16.18
C ARG A 118 8.53 6.20 -17.10
N LYS A 119 8.32 6.35 -18.41
CA LYS A 119 8.56 5.34 -19.44
C LYS A 119 10.01 4.85 -19.39
N MET A 120 10.96 5.78 -19.37
CA MET A 120 12.39 5.45 -19.35
C MET A 120 12.79 4.72 -18.06
N LYS A 121 12.34 5.19 -16.89
CA LYS A 121 12.57 4.50 -15.60
C LYS A 121 11.99 3.07 -15.59
N LYS A 122 10.78 2.88 -16.14
CA LYS A 122 10.14 1.55 -16.26
C LYS A 122 10.92 0.66 -17.23
N HIS A 123 11.35 1.20 -18.37
CA HIS A 123 12.16 0.48 -19.36
C HIS A 123 13.50 0.02 -18.76
N GLN A 124 14.25 0.92 -18.13
CA GLN A 124 15.52 0.62 -17.48
C GLN A 124 15.35 -0.42 -16.36
N ARG A 125 14.31 -0.28 -15.53
CA ARG A 125 13.96 -1.27 -14.50
C ARG A 125 13.71 -2.65 -15.11
N ARG A 126 12.89 -2.75 -16.16
CA ARG A 126 12.64 -4.01 -16.87
C ARG A 126 13.91 -4.61 -17.48
N LYS A 127 14.79 -3.78 -18.05
CA LYS A 127 16.09 -4.22 -18.59
C LYS A 127 16.99 -4.78 -17.48
N LEU A 128 17.07 -4.09 -16.34
CA LEU A 128 17.77 -4.59 -15.15
C LEU A 128 17.17 -5.91 -14.66
N TRP A 129 15.83 -6.03 -14.66
CA TRP A 129 15.12 -7.22 -14.22
C TRP A 129 15.43 -8.46 -15.04
N LYS A 130 15.54 -8.29 -16.36
CA LYS A 130 15.97 -9.37 -17.26
C LYS A 130 17.43 -9.75 -17.01
N ARG A 131 18.33 -8.76 -16.93
CA ARG A 131 19.77 -8.97 -16.72
C ARG A 131 20.09 -9.64 -15.37
N MET A 132 19.39 -9.28 -14.29
CA MET A 132 19.67 -9.74 -12.93
C MET A 132 18.75 -10.89 -12.46
N ARG A 133 17.94 -11.49 -13.35
CA ARG A 133 16.90 -12.47 -13.01
C ARG A 133 17.39 -13.56 -12.05
N HIS A 134 18.52 -14.20 -12.37
CA HIS A 134 19.06 -15.29 -11.57
C HIS A 134 19.61 -14.84 -10.21
N ARG A 135 20.25 -13.66 -10.15
CA ARG A 135 20.73 -13.08 -8.88
C ARG A 135 19.58 -12.82 -7.93
N TRP A 136 18.46 -12.27 -8.42
CA TRP A 136 17.30 -12.03 -7.57
C TRP A 136 16.52 -13.29 -7.22
N ALA A 137 16.49 -14.28 -8.11
CA ALA A 137 15.94 -15.60 -7.77
C ALA A 137 16.71 -16.22 -6.59
N ARG A 138 18.05 -16.15 -6.59
CA ARG A 138 18.88 -16.59 -5.45
C ARG A 138 18.57 -15.81 -4.17
N ILE A 139 18.49 -14.49 -4.23
CA ILE A 139 18.16 -13.65 -3.06
C ILE A 139 16.74 -13.99 -2.55
N LYS A 140 15.76 -14.15 -3.44
CA LYS A 140 14.38 -14.51 -3.08
C LYS A 140 14.33 -15.90 -2.41
N LYS A 141 15.06 -16.87 -2.94
CA LYS A 141 15.19 -18.22 -2.35
C LYS A 141 15.79 -18.15 -0.95
N ARG A 142 16.91 -17.43 -0.77
CA ARG A 142 17.56 -17.26 0.54
C ARG A 142 16.63 -16.59 1.56
N ARG A 143 15.93 -15.52 1.17
CA ARG A 143 14.95 -14.85 2.04
C ARG A 143 13.82 -15.79 2.46
N ARG A 144 13.33 -16.64 1.54
CA ARG A 144 12.31 -17.63 1.87
C ARG A 144 12.82 -18.68 2.86
N GLN A 145 14.04 -19.19 2.65
CA GLN A 145 14.67 -20.15 3.56
C GLN A 145 14.88 -19.57 4.96
N ILE A 146 15.32 -18.31 5.06
CA ILE A 146 15.48 -17.64 6.36
C ILE A 146 14.13 -17.50 7.06
N LYS A 147 13.09 -17.06 6.35
CA LYS A 147 11.73 -16.95 6.90
C LYS A 147 11.20 -18.30 7.40
N GLU A 148 11.40 -19.35 6.62
CA GLU A 148 10.99 -20.70 7.00
C GLU A 148 11.70 -21.18 8.26
N LYS A 149 13.03 -20.96 8.36
CA LYS A 149 13.79 -21.31 9.56
C LYS A 149 13.32 -20.54 10.79
N ILE A 150 13.05 -19.25 10.65
CA ILE A 150 12.51 -18.42 11.75
C ILE A 150 11.17 -18.99 12.21
N PHE A 151 10.27 -19.28 11.26
CA PHE A 151 8.96 -19.86 11.56
C PHE A 151 9.07 -21.22 12.26
N GLN A 152 9.93 -22.12 11.78
CA GLN A 152 10.16 -23.41 12.42
C GLN A 152 10.72 -23.26 13.85
N ASN A 153 11.67 -22.34 14.05
CA ASN A 153 12.22 -22.06 15.36
C ASN A 153 11.16 -21.50 16.32
N GLU A 154 10.28 -20.62 15.84
CA GLU A 154 9.16 -20.09 16.63
C GLU A 154 8.21 -21.21 17.07
N LEU A 155 7.86 -22.14 16.17
CA LEU A 155 7.04 -23.30 16.51
C LEU A 155 7.70 -24.21 17.53
N LEU A 156 9.00 -24.52 17.35
CA LEU A 156 9.75 -25.33 18.31
C LEU A 156 9.84 -24.64 19.67
N ALA A 157 10.00 -23.31 19.70
CA ALA A 157 9.99 -22.54 20.94
C ALA A 157 8.62 -22.60 21.64
N MET A 158 7.51 -22.52 20.90
CA MET A 158 6.16 -22.68 21.47
C MET A 158 5.96 -24.07 22.06
N ILE A 159 6.37 -25.13 21.34
CA ILE A 159 6.28 -26.52 21.82
C ILE A 159 7.13 -26.69 23.08
N LYS A 160 8.36 -26.18 23.07
CA LYS A 160 9.25 -26.24 24.23
C LYS A 160 8.65 -25.52 25.43
N ALA A 161 8.12 -24.31 25.24
CA ALA A 161 7.46 -23.55 26.30
C ALA A 161 6.21 -24.27 26.84
N ALA A 162 5.44 -24.93 25.98
CA ALA A 162 4.29 -25.73 26.40
C ALA A 162 4.70 -26.97 27.19
N ASN A 163 5.78 -27.66 26.79
CA ASN A 163 6.29 -28.83 27.51
C ASN A 163 6.94 -28.47 28.85
N GLU A 164 7.62 -27.32 28.93
CA GLU A 164 8.23 -26.81 30.16
C GLU A 164 7.22 -26.14 31.10
N PHE A 165 5.96 -25.98 30.66
CA PHE A 165 4.93 -25.33 31.45
C PHE A 165 4.53 -26.19 32.65
N SER A 166 4.82 -25.68 33.85
CA SER A 166 4.35 -26.23 35.11
C SER A 166 3.34 -25.25 35.74
N ALA A 167 2.12 -25.74 35.97
CA ALA A 167 1.03 -24.92 36.54
C ALA A 167 1.38 -24.37 37.93
N GLU A 168 2.04 -25.18 38.76
CA GLU A 168 2.47 -24.78 40.10
C GLU A 168 3.45 -23.60 40.05
N LYS A 169 4.49 -23.70 39.20
CA LYS A 169 5.47 -22.61 39.00
C LYS A 169 4.81 -21.35 38.46
N TYR A 170 3.84 -21.50 37.56
CA TYR A 170 3.09 -20.37 37.03
C TYR A 170 2.29 -19.65 38.12
N VAL A 171 1.55 -20.39 38.95
CA VAL A 171 0.76 -19.82 40.05
C VAL A 171 1.67 -19.19 41.10
N ALA A 172 2.76 -19.87 41.49
CA ALA A 172 3.74 -19.33 42.42
C ALA A 172 4.31 -17.98 41.93
N SER A 173 4.70 -17.90 40.66
CA SER A 173 5.19 -16.64 40.07
C SER A 173 4.12 -15.53 40.05
N LYS A 174 2.84 -15.88 39.89
CA LYS A 174 1.74 -14.91 39.95
C LYS A 174 1.51 -14.38 41.37
N ILE A 175 1.53 -15.27 42.36
CA ILE A 175 1.42 -14.90 43.78
C ILE A 175 2.61 -14.02 44.18
N GLU A 176 3.84 -14.39 43.79
CA GLU A 176 5.04 -13.60 44.05
C GLU A 176 4.94 -12.20 43.43
N LYS A 177 4.47 -12.08 42.19
CA LYS A 177 4.24 -10.77 41.54
C LYS A 177 3.14 -9.95 42.21
N ALA A 178 2.09 -10.58 42.72
CA ALA A 178 1.02 -9.90 43.45
C ALA A 178 1.52 -9.38 44.81
N ASN A 179 2.38 -10.16 45.47
CA ASN A 179 2.99 -9.80 46.75
C ASN A 179 4.20 -8.87 46.60
N TYR A 180 4.73 -8.69 45.39
CA TYR A 180 5.88 -7.84 45.12
C TYR A 180 5.54 -6.36 45.36
N THR A 181 6.26 -5.73 46.28
CA THR A 181 6.17 -4.30 46.55
C THR A 181 7.15 -3.54 45.62
N PRO A 182 6.65 -2.75 44.65
CA PRO A 182 7.53 -2.05 43.72
C PRO A 182 8.33 -0.97 44.43
N LEU A 183 9.60 -0.86 44.08
CA LEU A 183 10.45 0.20 44.58
C LEU A 183 10.02 1.57 44.02
N PRO A 184 10.14 2.65 44.82
CA PRO A 184 9.87 3.98 44.31
C PRO A 184 10.84 4.34 43.19
N THR A 185 10.34 4.92 42.09
CA THR A 185 11.18 5.31 40.94
C THR A 185 12.02 6.57 41.21
N ARG A 186 11.71 7.31 42.29
CA ARG A 186 12.34 8.58 42.65
C ARG A 186 12.68 8.59 44.14
N TRP A 187 13.78 9.25 44.47
CA TRP A 187 14.19 9.55 45.85
C TRP A 187 14.38 11.05 45.99
N ARG A 188 13.70 11.68 46.97
CA ARG A 188 13.74 13.14 47.18
C ARG A 188 13.61 13.94 45.86
N HIS A 189 12.60 13.59 45.06
CA HIS A 189 12.30 14.18 43.74
C HIS A 189 13.32 13.94 42.61
N LYS A 190 14.43 13.23 42.86
CA LYS A 190 15.41 12.85 41.84
C LYS A 190 15.17 11.42 41.35
N ARG A 191 15.30 11.18 40.04
CA ARG A 191 15.30 9.82 39.48
C ARG A 191 16.69 9.21 39.69
N LEU A 192 16.77 8.12 40.42
CA LEU A 192 18.01 7.38 40.65
C LEU A 192 17.87 5.95 40.10
N PRO A 193 18.98 5.30 39.74
CA PRO A 193 18.99 3.87 39.45
C PRO A 193 18.45 3.03 40.61
N GLU A 194 17.80 1.90 40.29
CA GLU A 194 17.13 1.03 41.25
C GLU A 194 18.04 0.59 42.41
N PHE A 195 19.28 0.21 42.12
CA PHE A 195 20.22 -0.26 43.13
C PHE A 195 20.57 0.81 44.18
N ILE A 196 20.64 2.10 43.77
CA ILE A 196 20.90 3.20 44.71
C ILE A 196 19.68 3.40 45.61
N ILE A 197 18.47 3.31 45.05
CA ILE A 197 17.22 3.45 45.81
C ILE A 197 17.08 2.31 46.82
N ARG A 198 17.44 1.07 46.45
CA ARG A 198 17.49 -0.09 47.38
C ARG A 198 18.45 0.15 48.54
N GLN A 199 19.64 0.68 48.28
CA GLN A 199 20.60 1.05 49.32
C GLN A 199 20.09 2.17 50.22
N LEU A 200 19.45 3.20 49.65
CA LEU A 200 18.87 4.31 50.40
C LEU A 200 17.68 3.88 51.29
N LEU A 201 16.93 2.87 50.85
CA LEU A 201 15.87 2.22 51.64
C LEU A 201 16.42 1.22 52.67
N GLY A 202 17.73 0.94 52.68
CA GLY A 202 18.35 -0.01 53.60
C GLY A 202 18.12 -1.48 53.26
N LEU A 203 17.61 -1.79 52.07
CA LEU A 203 17.34 -3.17 51.62
C LEU A 203 18.62 -3.91 51.21
N ASP A 204 19.55 -3.19 50.57
CA ASP A 204 20.82 -3.73 50.10
C ASP A 204 22.00 -3.19 50.92
N LYS A 205 23.05 -4.01 51.07
CA LYS A 205 24.31 -3.57 51.69
C LYS A 205 24.96 -2.47 50.85
N LYS A 206 25.54 -1.47 51.51
CA LYS A 206 26.28 -0.39 50.84
C LYS A 206 27.47 -0.97 50.10
N ILE A 207 27.40 -0.99 48.77
CA ILE A 207 28.51 -1.46 47.93
C ILE A 207 29.57 -0.36 47.93
N ASN A 208 30.79 -0.70 48.34
CA ASN A 208 31.92 0.22 48.27
C ASN A 208 32.47 0.18 46.83
N TYR A 209 31.94 1.06 45.97
CA TYR A 209 32.31 1.09 44.56
C TYR A 209 33.80 1.48 44.42
N LYS A 210 34.64 0.56 43.96
CA LYS A 210 35.98 0.91 43.48
C LYS A 210 35.83 1.42 42.05
N HIS A 211 36.27 2.64 41.80
CA HIS A 211 36.11 3.34 40.51
C HIS A 211 36.86 2.67 39.33
N THR A 212 37.58 1.57 39.57
CA THR A 212 38.56 0.97 38.65
C THR A 212 38.05 -0.22 37.85
N ASP A 213 36.78 -0.61 37.97
CA ASP A 213 36.25 -1.74 37.19
C ASP A 213 35.97 -1.28 35.75
N VAL A 214 37.03 -1.25 34.95
CA VAL A 214 36.97 -1.03 33.50
C VAL A 214 36.17 -2.16 32.89
N TYR A 215 35.01 -1.84 32.33
CA TYR A 215 34.22 -2.81 31.55
C TYR A 215 35.08 -3.31 30.39
N LYS A 216 35.38 -4.61 30.38
CA LYS A 216 36.00 -5.29 29.24
C LYS A 216 35.00 -5.22 28.09
N ALA A 217 35.33 -4.43 27.06
CA ALA A 217 34.56 -4.29 25.83
C ALA A 217 34.50 -5.61 25.05
#